data_AF-X8CCM3-F1
#
_entry.id   AF-X8CCM3-F1
#
_cell.length_a   1.000
_cell.length_b   1.000
_cell.length_c   1.000
_cell.angle_alpha   90.00
_cell.angle_beta   90.00
_cell.angle_gamma   90.00
#
_symmetry.space_group_name_H-M   'P 1'
#
loop_
_entity.id
_entity.type
_entity.pdbx_description
1 polymer ?
#
loop_
_entity_poly.entity_id
_entity_poly.type
_entity_poly.pdbx_seq_one_letter_code
_entity_poly.pdbx_strand_id
1 'polypeptide(L)'
;MTGDAEHGATISPRSLAADLRSADNRDCPSRTDFLGAALADVVGGPVGRHALIGRARLMTPLRVMFLIGLVFLALGWSTKAACLQSTGTGTGDQRVANWDNQRAYYELCYSDTVPLYGAELLSQGKFPYKSSWIETDSTGAQQIRYDGRPAVRYMEYPVLTGMYQYVSMALAKTYTALSKLAPLPVVAEVVMFFNVSAFGLALAWLATVWASAGLAGRRVWDAALVAASPVLIFQIFTNFDALATGFAMAGLLAWARRRPMLAGVLIGLGAAAKLYPLLFLGPMLLLGIRTGRLRAWAAPRRRPW
;
A
#
# COMPACT_ATOMS: atom_id res chain seq x y z
N MET A 1 45.36 0.06 -47.31
CA MET A 1 45.87 -0.41 -46.00
C MET A 1 44.75 -0.25 -45.00
N THR A 2 43.88 -1.25 -44.90
CA THR A 2 42.82 -1.37 -43.90
C THR A 2 43.44 -2.07 -42.69
N GLY A 3 43.70 -1.33 -41.62
CA GLY A 3 44.13 -1.90 -40.36
C GLY A 3 42.94 -2.51 -39.65
N ASP A 4 42.80 -3.83 -39.75
CA ASP A 4 41.94 -4.60 -38.85
C ASP A 4 42.51 -4.47 -37.44
N ALA A 5 41.81 -3.73 -36.59
CA ALA A 5 42.09 -3.69 -35.17
C ALA A 5 41.71 -5.07 -34.58
N GLU A 6 42.72 -5.94 -34.46
CA GLU A 6 42.62 -7.17 -33.67
C GLU A 6 42.12 -6.81 -32.27
N HIS A 7 40.88 -7.18 -31.98
CA HIS A 7 40.36 -7.21 -30.62
C HIS A 7 41.13 -8.32 -29.88
N GLY A 8 42.25 -7.95 -29.26
CA GLY A 8 42.99 -8.83 -28.37
C GLY A 8 42.02 -9.40 -27.34
N ALA A 9 41.83 -10.72 -27.37
CA ALA A 9 41.08 -11.42 -26.36
C ALA A 9 41.75 -11.13 -25.01
N THR A 10 41.05 -10.38 -24.14
CA THR A 10 41.50 -10.15 -22.77
C THR A 10 41.39 -11.49 -22.02
N ILE A 11 42.40 -12.35 -22.17
CA ILE A 11 42.45 -13.68 -21.54
C ILE A 11 42.81 -13.45 -20.07
N SER A 12 41.79 -13.35 -19.23
CA SER A 12 41.97 -13.45 -17.78
C SER A 12 42.58 -14.84 -17.48
N PRO A 13 43.67 -14.93 -16.71
CA PRO A 13 44.25 -16.21 -16.30
C PRO A 13 43.35 -16.98 -15.30
N ARG A 14 42.32 -16.33 -14.76
CA ARG A 14 41.28 -16.98 -13.96
C ARG A 14 40.09 -17.39 -14.82
N SER A 15 39.51 -18.54 -14.49
CA SER A 15 38.21 -18.95 -15.00
C SER A 15 37.16 -17.87 -14.74
N LEU A 16 36.23 -17.76 -15.68
CA LEU A 16 35.09 -16.86 -15.53
C LEU A 16 34.30 -17.21 -14.27
N ALA A 17 33.79 -16.19 -13.58
CA ALA A 17 32.92 -16.39 -12.42
C ALA A 17 31.70 -17.24 -12.82
N ALA A 18 31.29 -18.16 -11.94
CA ALA A 18 30.13 -19.04 -12.19
C ALA A 18 28.82 -18.25 -12.41
N ASP A 19 28.71 -17.03 -11.87
CA ASP A 19 27.61 -16.11 -12.15
C ASP A 19 28.10 -14.95 -13.03
N LEU A 20 27.68 -14.96 -14.29
CA LEU A 20 28.03 -13.95 -15.29
C LEU A 20 27.06 -12.76 -15.31
N ARG A 21 26.01 -12.76 -14.48
CA ARG A 21 25.03 -11.66 -14.48
C ARG A 21 25.72 -10.36 -14.06
N SER A 22 25.56 -9.34 -14.91
CA SER A 22 25.90 -7.96 -14.60
C SER A 22 24.80 -7.05 -15.12
N ALA A 23 24.26 -6.21 -14.26
CA ALA A 23 23.20 -5.26 -14.59
C ALA A 23 23.81 -3.90 -14.95
N ASP A 24 24.75 -3.89 -15.89
CA ASP A 24 25.55 -2.70 -16.28
C ASP A 24 24.68 -1.57 -16.87
N ASN A 25 23.47 -1.93 -17.30
CA ASN A 25 22.50 -1.01 -17.84
C ASN A 25 21.67 -0.26 -16.77
N ARG A 26 21.89 -0.52 -15.47
CA ARG A 26 21.16 0.17 -14.40
C ARG A 26 21.72 1.56 -14.16
N ASP A 27 20.81 2.49 -13.91
CA ASP A 27 21.18 3.81 -13.43
C ASP A 27 21.66 3.72 -11.97
N CYS A 28 22.75 4.43 -11.66
CA CYS A 28 23.39 4.42 -10.35
C CYS A 28 23.27 5.82 -9.73
N PRO A 29 22.27 6.07 -8.86
CA PRO A 29 21.99 7.40 -8.32
C PRO A 29 23.19 8.05 -7.65
N SER A 30 24.08 7.26 -7.05
CA SER A 30 25.34 7.75 -6.48
C SER A 30 26.28 8.46 -7.47
N ARG A 31 26.02 8.34 -8.78
CA ARG A 31 26.82 8.96 -9.85
C ARG A 31 25.99 9.91 -10.72
N THR A 32 24.71 9.61 -10.89
CA THR A 32 23.85 10.30 -11.85
C THR A 32 22.92 11.31 -11.20
N ASP A 33 22.73 11.24 -9.88
CA ASP A 33 21.86 12.13 -9.12
C ASP A 33 22.66 12.88 -8.04
N PHE A 34 22.41 14.18 -7.90
CA PHE A 34 23.12 15.03 -6.94
C PHE A 34 22.84 14.61 -5.49
N LEU A 35 21.57 14.33 -5.16
CA LEU A 35 21.17 13.92 -3.81
C LEU A 35 21.66 12.49 -3.52
N GLY A 36 21.55 11.61 -4.51
CA GLY A 36 22.07 10.25 -4.46
C GLY A 36 23.59 10.20 -4.23
N ALA A 37 24.36 11.07 -4.88
CA ALA A 37 25.80 11.18 -4.69
C ALA A 37 26.14 11.71 -3.28
N ALA A 38 25.49 12.78 -2.84
CA ALA A 38 25.74 13.37 -1.51
C ALA A 38 25.40 12.40 -0.36
N LEU A 39 24.31 11.64 -0.49
CA LEU A 39 23.92 10.64 0.51
C LEU A 39 24.80 9.38 0.45
N ALA A 40 25.41 9.07 -0.69
CA ALA A 40 26.26 7.89 -0.82
C ALA A 40 27.46 7.95 0.12
N ASP A 41 28.02 9.13 0.37
CA ASP A 41 29.17 9.32 1.27
C ASP A 41 28.89 8.88 2.71
N VAL A 42 27.64 8.97 3.16
CA VAL A 42 27.21 8.47 4.49
C VAL A 42 27.29 6.94 4.59
N VAL A 43 27.14 6.24 3.46
CA VAL A 43 27.03 4.78 3.39
C VAL A 43 28.29 4.15 2.75
N GLY A 44 29.39 4.91 2.65
CA GLY A 44 30.69 4.43 2.16
C GLY A 44 31.07 4.89 0.75
N GLY A 45 30.36 5.87 0.20
CA GLY A 45 30.68 6.55 -1.05
C GLY A 45 29.99 5.96 -2.28
N PRO A 46 30.24 6.54 -3.47
CA PRO A 46 29.55 6.17 -4.68
C PRO A 46 29.94 4.79 -5.20
N VAL A 47 29.04 4.18 -5.99
CA VAL A 47 29.28 2.86 -6.59
C VAL A 47 30.61 2.86 -7.37
N GLY A 48 31.49 1.92 -7.04
CA GLY A 48 32.81 1.79 -7.65
C GLY A 48 32.76 1.50 -9.16
N ARG A 49 33.80 1.92 -9.91
CA ARG A 49 33.86 1.75 -11.38
C ARG A 49 33.81 0.29 -11.81
N HIS A 50 34.33 -0.61 -10.97
CA HIS A 50 34.36 -2.06 -11.20
C HIS A 50 33.32 -2.81 -10.35
N ALA A 51 32.33 -2.11 -9.79
CA ALA A 51 31.31 -2.75 -8.97
C ALA A 51 30.37 -3.61 -9.84
N LEU A 52 30.15 -4.85 -9.42
CA LEU A 52 29.28 -5.80 -10.12
C LEU A 52 27.85 -5.68 -9.61
N ILE A 53 27.01 -4.99 -10.38
CA ILE A 53 25.62 -4.71 -9.99
C ILE A 53 24.73 -5.91 -10.35
N GLY A 54 23.87 -6.32 -9.42
CA GLY A 54 22.91 -7.42 -9.63
C GLY A 54 23.34 -8.79 -9.09
N ARG A 55 24.53 -8.89 -8.47
CA ARG A 55 25.01 -10.12 -7.81
C ARG A 55 24.70 -10.21 -6.31
N ALA A 56 24.21 -9.12 -5.70
CA ALA A 56 23.83 -9.10 -4.29
C ALA A 56 22.66 -10.06 -4.02
N ARG A 57 22.91 -11.12 -3.24
CA ARG A 57 21.90 -12.15 -2.90
C ARG A 57 20.97 -11.72 -1.77
N LEU A 58 21.49 -11.00 -0.78
CA LEU A 58 20.74 -10.62 0.42
C LEU A 58 20.07 -9.25 0.30
N MET A 59 20.86 -8.20 0.01
CA MET A 59 20.36 -6.83 -0.09
C MET A 59 20.12 -6.45 -1.56
N THR A 60 19.01 -6.96 -2.11
CA THR A 60 18.52 -6.49 -3.40
C THR A 60 17.88 -5.09 -3.25
N PRO A 61 17.85 -4.24 -4.29
CA PRO A 61 17.25 -2.92 -4.19
C PRO A 61 15.81 -2.93 -3.65
N LEU A 62 15.02 -3.93 -4.05
CA LEU A 62 13.65 -4.10 -3.56
C LEU A 62 13.60 -4.39 -2.05
N ARG A 63 14.50 -5.25 -1.54
CA ARG A 63 14.56 -5.55 -0.09
C ARG A 63 14.99 -4.31 0.70
N VAL A 64 15.92 -3.52 0.18
CA VAL A 64 16.30 -2.23 0.79
C VAL A 64 15.10 -1.29 0.83
N MET A 65 14.33 -1.19 -0.26
CA MET A 65 13.09 -0.37 -0.28
C MET A 65 12.03 -0.88 0.69
N PHE A 66 11.91 -2.19 0.86
CA PHE A 66 11.02 -2.76 1.89
C PHE A 66 11.48 -2.41 3.30
N LEU A 67 12.79 -2.47 3.59
CA LEU A 67 13.31 -2.03 4.89
C LEU A 67 13.01 -0.55 5.15
N ILE A 68 13.26 0.31 4.16
CA ILE A 68 12.93 1.74 4.24
C ILE A 68 11.42 1.93 4.46
N GLY A 69 10.58 1.26 3.67
CA GLY A 69 9.13 1.31 3.81
C GLY A 69 8.65 0.84 5.18
N LEU A 70 9.23 -0.23 5.73
CA LEU A 70 8.93 -0.73 7.07
C LEU A 70 9.30 0.28 8.16
N VAL A 71 10.42 1.00 8.02
CA VAL A 71 10.79 2.07 8.95
C VAL A 71 9.74 3.19 8.92
N PHE A 72 9.33 3.66 7.74
CA PHE A 72 8.33 4.72 7.63
C PHE A 72 6.94 4.24 8.09
N LEU A 73 6.57 2.98 7.83
CA LEU A 73 5.36 2.36 8.35
C LEU A 73 5.41 2.28 9.89
N ALA A 74 6.54 1.92 10.48
CA ALA A 74 6.71 1.90 11.93
C ALA A 74 6.58 3.31 12.53
N LEU A 75 7.17 4.32 11.89
CA LEU A 75 6.98 5.72 12.27
C LEU A 75 5.49 6.09 12.17
N GLY A 76 4.81 5.72 11.08
CA GLY A 76 3.39 6.02 10.93
C GLY A 76 2.48 5.30 11.91
N TRP A 77 2.84 4.10 12.38
CA TRP A 77 2.12 3.45 13.46
C TRP A 77 2.39 4.15 14.80
N SER A 78 3.65 4.56 15.04
CA SER A 78 4.04 5.26 16.26
C SER A 78 3.31 6.60 16.44
N THR A 79 3.02 7.32 15.36
CA THR A 79 2.21 8.55 15.43
C THR A 79 0.77 8.28 15.87
N LYS A 80 0.23 7.08 15.61
CA LYS A 80 -1.13 6.68 16.05
C LYS A 80 -1.15 6.07 17.46
N ALA A 81 -0.01 5.61 17.96
CA ALA A 81 0.09 4.87 19.22
C ALA A 81 -0.46 5.63 20.44
N ALA A 82 -0.34 6.95 20.49
CA ALA A 82 -0.84 7.77 21.60
C ALA A 82 -2.37 7.70 21.75
N CYS A 83 -3.10 7.63 20.63
CA CYS A 83 -4.55 7.45 20.55
C CYS A 83 -5.02 6.00 20.73
N LEU A 84 -4.11 5.02 20.74
CA LEU A 84 -4.41 3.59 20.86
C LEU A 84 -4.24 3.07 22.29
N GLN A 85 -3.96 3.96 23.24
CA GLN A 85 -3.93 3.59 24.66
C GLN A 85 -5.32 3.11 25.08
N SER A 86 -5.38 1.93 25.69
CA SER A 86 -6.64 1.34 26.16
C SER A 86 -7.00 1.87 27.55
N THR A 87 -8.21 2.37 27.74
CA THR A 87 -8.78 2.75 29.03
C THR A 87 -9.97 1.85 29.39
N GLY A 88 -10.29 1.77 30.69
CA GLY A 88 -11.33 0.91 31.23
C GLY A 88 -10.80 -0.38 31.88
N THR A 89 -11.61 -0.94 32.78
CA THR A 89 -11.33 -2.20 33.48
C THR A 89 -12.11 -3.35 32.85
N GLY A 90 -11.57 -4.57 32.92
CA GLY A 90 -12.24 -5.79 32.42
C GLY A 90 -11.63 -6.36 31.15
N THR A 91 -12.45 -7.10 30.39
CA THR A 91 -12.04 -7.83 29.18
C THR A 91 -11.87 -6.90 27.96
N GLY A 92 -11.25 -7.38 26.88
CA GLY A 92 -10.90 -6.54 25.72
C GLY A 92 -12.10 -5.86 25.04
N ASP A 93 -13.29 -6.45 25.14
CA ASP A 93 -14.58 -5.92 24.67
C ASP A 93 -15.16 -4.80 25.56
N GLN A 94 -14.70 -4.68 26.80
CA GLN A 94 -15.11 -3.63 27.73
C GLN A 94 -14.16 -2.43 27.73
N ARG A 95 -12.96 -2.59 27.15
CA ARG A 95 -11.97 -1.52 27.03
C ARG A 95 -12.19 -0.71 25.76
N VAL A 96 -11.96 0.59 25.86
CA VAL A 96 -12.05 1.53 24.73
C VAL A 96 -10.71 2.20 24.49
N ALA A 97 -10.51 2.75 23.30
CA ALA A 97 -9.35 3.59 23.02
C ALA A 97 -9.51 4.95 23.71
N ASN A 98 -8.43 5.47 24.30
CA ASN A 98 -8.43 6.75 25.01
C ASN A 98 -8.44 7.93 24.02
N TRP A 99 -9.63 8.48 23.81
CA TRP A 99 -9.87 9.63 22.95
C TRP A 99 -10.39 10.85 23.74
N ASP A 100 -10.19 10.84 25.07
CA ASP A 100 -10.67 11.88 25.97
C ASP A 100 -10.10 13.25 25.60
N ASN A 101 -10.86 14.31 25.91
CA ASN A 101 -10.46 15.70 25.67
C ASN A 101 -10.03 15.99 24.22
N GLN A 102 -10.64 15.33 23.22
CA GLN A 102 -10.31 15.53 21.80
C GLN A 102 -8.84 15.18 21.46
N ARG A 103 -8.25 14.21 22.18
CA ARG A 103 -6.87 13.73 22.00
C ARG A 103 -6.45 13.48 20.57
N ALA A 104 -7.35 12.90 19.79
CA ALA A 104 -7.09 12.62 18.39
C ALA A 104 -6.68 13.85 17.56
N TYR A 105 -7.16 15.04 17.92
CA TYR A 105 -6.91 16.26 17.17
C TYR A 105 -5.69 17.03 17.69
N TYR A 106 -5.48 17.13 19.00
CA TYR A 106 -4.33 17.88 19.53
C TYR A 106 -3.02 17.09 19.52
N GLU A 107 -3.06 15.75 19.63
CA GLU A 107 -1.85 14.89 19.51
C GLU A 107 -1.59 14.44 18.07
N LEU A 108 -2.41 14.88 17.11
CA LEU A 108 -2.29 14.52 15.68
C LEU A 108 -2.32 13.00 15.40
N CYS A 109 -2.93 12.22 16.30
CA CYS A 109 -3.02 10.76 16.21
C CYS A 109 -4.36 10.24 15.65
N TYR A 110 -5.18 11.13 15.09
CA TYR A 110 -6.47 10.78 14.47
C TYR A 110 -6.33 9.70 13.38
N SER A 111 -7.29 8.77 13.39
CA SER A 111 -7.48 7.76 12.35
C SER A 111 -8.97 7.43 12.23
N ASP A 112 -9.49 7.36 10.99
CA ASP A 112 -10.88 7.00 10.71
C ASP A 112 -11.20 5.57 11.18
N THR A 113 -10.21 4.68 11.17
CA THR A 113 -10.39 3.26 11.52
C THR A 113 -10.99 3.05 12.92
N VAL A 114 -10.59 3.86 13.91
CA VAL A 114 -11.05 3.75 15.31
C VAL A 114 -12.54 4.10 15.46
N PRO A 115 -13.02 5.30 15.07
CA PRO A 115 -14.43 5.65 15.17
C PRO A 115 -15.31 4.79 14.26
N LEU A 116 -14.82 4.37 13.08
CA LEU A 116 -15.58 3.49 12.19
C LEU A 116 -15.95 2.15 12.83
N TYR A 117 -15.10 1.64 13.72
CA TYR A 117 -15.39 0.40 14.44
C TYR A 117 -16.73 0.46 15.22
N GLY A 118 -17.01 1.60 15.84
CA GLY A 118 -18.28 1.85 16.52
C GLY A 118 -19.38 2.26 15.56
N ALA A 119 -19.11 3.27 14.73
CA ALA A 119 -20.10 3.93 13.87
C ALA A 119 -20.75 2.96 12.87
N GLU A 120 -19.98 2.02 12.32
CA GLU A 120 -20.44 1.07 11.30
C GLU A 120 -21.00 -0.24 11.89
N LEU A 121 -21.33 -0.25 13.18
CA LEU A 121 -21.83 -1.43 13.91
C LEU A 121 -20.89 -2.66 13.87
N LEU A 122 -19.62 -2.47 13.50
CA LEU A 122 -18.60 -3.52 13.48
C LEU A 122 -18.32 -4.04 14.90
N SER A 123 -18.40 -3.15 15.90
CA SER A 123 -18.41 -3.50 17.33
C SER A 123 -19.47 -4.53 17.70
N GLN A 124 -20.62 -4.54 17.01
CA GLN A 124 -21.71 -5.50 17.22
C GLN A 124 -21.56 -6.76 16.37
N GLY A 125 -20.50 -6.87 15.56
CA GLY A 125 -20.27 -8.01 14.67
C GLY A 125 -21.24 -8.09 13.49
N LYS A 126 -21.97 -7.00 13.18
CA LYS A 126 -22.95 -7.00 12.09
C LYS A 126 -22.26 -7.02 10.74
N PHE A 127 -22.89 -7.73 9.79
CA PHE A 127 -22.39 -7.79 8.42
C PHE A 127 -22.59 -6.44 7.71
N PRO A 128 -21.56 -5.88 7.05
CA PRO A 128 -21.67 -4.63 6.30
C PRO A 128 -22.73 -4.70 5.20
N TYR A 129 -23.33 -3.57 4.83
CA TYR A 129 -24.34 -3.41 3.76
C TYR A 129 -25.70 -4.08 3.98
N LYS A 130 -25.79 -5.15 4.79
CA LYS A 130 -27.06 -5.75 5.21
C LYS A 130 -27.64 -5.07 6.44
N SER A 131 -26.76 -4.55 7.30
CA SER A 131 -27.15 -3.80 8.50
C SER A 131 -27.29 -2.31 8.21
N SER A 132 -28.25 -1.68 8.89
CA SER A 132 -28.47 -0.24 8.89
C SER A 132 -28.75 0.25 10.30
N TRP A 133 -28.56 1.54 10.53
CA TRP A 133 -28.95 2.21 11.77
C TRP A 133 -29.62 3.54 11.48
N ILE A 134 -30.44 3.98 12.43
CA ILE A 134 -31.04 5.32 12.40
C ILE A 134 -30.07 6.26 13.07
N GLU A 135 -29.74 7.36 12.39
CA GLU A 135 -28.93 8.42 12.94
C GLU A 135 -29.73 9.18 14.00
N THR A 136 -29.10 9.40 15.15
CA THR A 136 -29.72 9.98 16.34
C THR A 136 -28.88 11.19 16.75
N ASP A 137 -29.52 12.30 17.09
CA ASP A 137 -28.86 13.50 17.58
C ASP A 137 -28.31 13.31 19.01
N SER A 138 -27.51 14.27 19.47
CA SER A 138 -26.94 14.36 20.82
C SER A 138 -27.95 14.22 21.97
N THR A 139 -29.23 14.50 21.70
CA THR A 139 -30.36 14.39 22.63
C THR A 139 -31.07 13.03 22.59
N GLY A 140 -30.65 12.10 21.72
CA GLY A 140 -31.33 10.82 21.53
C GLY A 140 -32.54 10.89 20.57
N ALA A 141 -32.81 12.05 19.98
CA ALA A 141 -33.87 12.22 18.98
C ALA A 141 -33.41 11.72 17.60
N GLN A 142 -34.28 11.03 16.87
CA GLN A 142 -33.97 10.58 15.50
C GLN A 142 -33.73 11.79 14.60
N GLN A 143 -32.61 11.80 13.88
CA GLN A 143 -32.35 12.79 12.85
C GLN A 143 -33.30 12.54 11.69
N ILE A 144 -34.16 13.52 11.43
CA ILE A 144 -35.12 13.50 10.33
C ILE A 144 -34.42 14.17 9.13
N ARG A 145 -34.31 13.44 8.02
CA ARG A 145 -33.80 13.99 6.76
C ARG A 145 -34.81 15.02 6.22
N TYR A 146 -34.36 15.89 5.31
CA TYR A 146 -35.18 16.93 4.67
C TYR A 146 -36.50 16.41 4.03
N ASP A 147 -36.60 15.10 3.76
CA ASP A 147 -37.76 14.39 3.23
C ASP A 147 -38.77 13.92 4.30
N GLY A 148 -38.57 14.27 5.58
CA GLY A 148 -39.45 13.88 6.69
C GLY A 148 -39.28 12.43 7.15
N ARG A 149 -38.30 11.69 6.60
CA ARG A 149 -38.01 10.29 6.99
C ARG A 149 -36.82 10.23 7.95
N PRO A 150 -36.74 9.20 8.82
CA PRO A 150 -35.56 8.99 9.65
C PRO A 150 -34.33 8.75 8.77
N ALA A 151 -33.21 9.37 9.13
CA ALA A 151 -31.93 9.23 8.44
C ALA A 151 -31.36 7.81 8.69
N VAL A 152 -31.64 6.89 7.77
CA VAL A 152 -31.07 5.54 7.78
C VAL A 152 -29.69 5.56 7.12
N ARG A 153 -28.66 5.16 7.86
CA ARG A 153 -27.29 5.01 7.36
C ARG A 153 -26.95 3.53 7.12
N TYR A 154 -26.05 3.35 6.16
CA TYR A 154 -25.46 2.08 5.75
C TYR A 154 -23.95 2.28 5.66
N MET A 155 -23.20 1.16 5.57
CA MET A 155 -21.77 1.19 5.30
C MET A 155 -21.42 2.07 4.10
N GLU A 156 -20.71 3.16 4.36
CA GLU A 156 -20.38 4.19 3.36
C GLU A 156 -19.19 3.78 2.47
N TYR A 157 -18.35 2.86 2.96
CA TYR A 157 -17.15 2.45 2.26
C TYR A 157 -17.45 1.50 1.09
N PRO A 158 -16.62 1.53 0.02
CA PRO A 158 -16.71 0.57 -1.08
C PRO A 158 -16.59 -0.89 -0.62
N VAL A 159 -17.23 -1.81 -1.37
CA VAL A 159 -17.44 -3.21 -0.96
C VAL A 159 -16.17 -3.91 -0.49
N LEU A 160 -15.05 -3.75 -1.20
CA LEU A 160 -13.80 -4.42 -0.83
C LEU A 160 -13.23 -3.87 0.48
N THR A 161 -13.34 -2.57 0.70
CA THR A 161 -12.89 -1.92 1.95
C THR A 161 -13.81 -2.26 3.11
N GLY A 162 -15.13 -2.25 2.93
CA GLY A 162 -16.07 -2.68 3.98
C GLY A 162 -15.90 -4.16 4.35
N MET A 163 -15.64 -5.03 3.36
CA MET A 163 -15.33 -6.44 3.62
C MET A 163 -13.97 -6.60 4.34
N TYR A 164 -12.97 -5.79 3.99
CA TYR A 164 -11.69 -5.77 4.70
C TYR A 164 -11.86 -5.36 6.17
N GLN A 165 -12.67 -4.33 6.44
CA GLN A 165 -13.03 -3.93 7.80
C GLN A 165 -13.73 -5.08 8.53
N TYR A 166 -14.70 -5.74 7.91
CA TYR A 166 -15.40 -6.87 8.55
C TYR A 166 -14.45 -8.02 8.92
N VAL A 167 -13.54 -8.40 8.02
CA VAL A 167 -12.54 -9.44 8.30
C VAL A 167 -11.60 -9.01 9.43
N SER A 168 -11.15 -7.76 9.41
CA SER A 168 -10.29 -7.21 10.47
C SER A 168 -10.99 -7.20 11.83
N MET A 169 -12.29 -6.91 11.86
CA MET A 169 -13.13 -6.99 13.05
C MET A 169 -13.28 -8.42 13.54
N ALA A 170 -13.55 -9.38 12.64
CA ALA A 170 -13.69 -10.78 13.01
C ALA A 170 -12.39 -11.33 13.64
N LEU A 171 -11.23 -10.95 13.09
CA LEU A 171 -9.92 -11.28 13.67
C LEU A 171 -9.72 -10.63 15.05
N ALA A 172 -10.09 -9.36 15.21
CA ALA A 172 -10.01 -8.67 16.51
C ALA A 172 -10.89 -9.34 17.58
N LYS A 173 -12.15 -9.66 17.25
CA LYS A 173 -13.06 -10.39 18.14
C LYS A 173 -12.55 -11.78 18.49
N THR A 174 -11.92 -12.46 17.52
CA THR A 174 -11.30 -13.79 17.75
C THR A 174 -10.14 -13.68 18.74
N TYR A 175 -9.32 -12.62 18.63
CA TYR A 175 -8.27 -12.33 19.61
C TYR A 175 -8.87 -12.07 21.00
N THR A 176 -9.92 -11.25 21.10
CA THR A 176 -10.62 -10.99 22.37
C THR A 176 -11.14 -12.29 22.98
N ALA A 177 -11.79 -13.15 22.19
CA ALA A 177 -12.30 -14.44 22.65
C ALA A 177 -11.16 -15.35 23.15
N LEU A 178 -10.03 -15.39 22.43
CA LEU A 178 -8.87 -16.19 22.85
C LEU A 178 -8.22 -15.63 24.11
N SER A 179 -8.16 -14.31 24.28
CA SER A 179 -7.62 -13.67 25.49
C SER A 179 -8.42 -13.95 26.75
N LYS A 180 -9.69 -14.38 26.62
CA LYS A 180 -10.52 -14.84 27.74
C LYS A 180 -10.18 -16.28 28.16
N LEU A 181 -9.57 -17.07 27.27
CA LEU A 181 -9.27 -18.50 27.47
C LEU A 181 -7.78 -18.77 27.74
N ALA A 182 -6.90 -17.90 27.25
CA ALA A 182 -5.45 -18.02 27.37
C ALA A 182 -4.87 -16.76 28.06
N PRO A 183 -3.70 -16.86 28.73
CA PRO A 183 -3.04 -15.72 29.38
C PRO A 183 -2.39 -14.79 28.35
N LEU A 184 -3.21 -14.21 27.47
CA LEU A 184 -2.79 -13.22 26.49
C LEU A 184 -2.94 -11.80 27.07
N PRO A 185 -2.16 -10.82 26.58
CA PRO A 185 -2.35 -9.43 26.94
C PRO A 185 -3.78 -8.97 26.62
N VAL A 186 -4.48 -8.46 27.61
CA VAL A 186 -5.80 -7.86 27.39
C VAL A 186 -5.60 -6.51 26.72
N VAL A 187 -6.05 -6.38 25.48
CA VAL A 187 -6.00 -5.15 24.67
C VAL A 187 -7.43 -4.78 24.28
N ALA A 188 -7.74 -3.49 24.17
CA ALA A 188 -9.05 -3.07 23.68
C ALA A 188 -9.31 -3.65 22.28
N GLU A 189 -10.51 -4.17 22.06
CA GLU A 189 -10.90 -4.82 20.80
C GLU A 189 -10.75 -3.88 19.61
N VAL A 190 -11.08 -2.60 19.81
CA VAL A 190 -10.90 -1.51 18.82
C VAL A 190 -9.42 -1.34 18.43
N VAL A 191 -8.51 -1.48 19.38
CA VAL A 191 -7.06 -1.36 19.16
C VAL A 191 -6.53 -2.59 18.42
N MET A 192 -7.06 -3.78 18.71
CA MET A 192 -6.74 -4.98 17.93
C MET A 192 -7.28 -4.90 16.51
N PHE A 193 -8.50 -4.36 16.32
CA PHE A 193 -9.05 -4.06 15.01
C PHE A 193 -8.15 -3.10 14.22
N PHE A 194 -7.67 -2.03 14.87
CA PHE A 194 -6.71 -1.11 14.28
C PHE A 194 -5.43 -1.84 13.87
N ASN A 195 -4.83 -2.65 14.76
CA ASN A 195 -3.57 -3.32 14.49
C ASN A 195 -3.66 -4.34 13.34
N VAL A 196 -4.75 -5.11 13.29
CA VAL A 196 -5.01 -6.04 12.17
C VAL A 196 -5.20 -5.26 10.88
N SER A 197 -5.97 -4.16 10.92
CA SER A 197 -6.16 -3.30 9.76
C SER A 197 -4.85 -2.66 9.30
N ALA A 198 -4.02 -2.16 10.22
CA ALA A 198 -2.73 -1.56 9.93
C ALA A 198 -1.77 -2.57 9.28
N PHE A 199 -1.79 -3.83 9.73
CA PHE A 199 -0.97 -4.88 9.15
C PHE A 199 -1.29 -5.13 7.67
N GLY A 200 -2.57 -5.28 7.30
CA GLY A 200 -2.93 -5.46 5.89
C GLY A 200 -2.68 -4.21 5.05
N LEU A 201 -2.84 -3.00 5.60
CA LEU A 201 -2.47 -1.75 4.93
C LEU A 201 -0.94 -1.65 4.70
N ALA A 202 -0.13 -2.10 5.65
CA ALA A 202 1.32 -2.20 5.48
C ALA A 202 1.68 -3.18 4.35
N LEU A 203 1.04 -4.34 4.27
CA LEU A 203 1.24 -5.28 3.16
C LEU A 203 0.85 -4.68 1.81
N ALA A 204 -0.29 -3.96 1.75
CA ALA A 204 -0.75 -3.28 0.54
C ALA A 204 0.22 -2.16 0.11
N TRP A 205 0.84 -1.48 1.07
CA TRP A 205 1.90 -0.52 0.80
C TRP A 205 3.17 -1.19 0.26
N LEU A 206 3.61 -2.30 0.83
CA LEU A 206 4.74 -3.07 0.29
C LEU A 206 4.45 -3.56 -1.13
N ALA A 207 3.20 -3.94 -1.43
CA ALA A 207 2.78 -4.26 -2.79
C ALA A 207 2.84 -3.03 -3.73
N THR A 208 2.49 -1.84 -3.23
CA THR A 208 2.65 -0.56 -3.95
C THR A 208 4.13 -0.30 -4.28
N VAL A 209 5.03 -0.44 -3.30
CA VAL A 209 6.49 -0.28 -3.50
C VAL A 209 7.03 -1.29 -4.50
N TRP A 210 6.61 -2.56 -4.39
CA TRP A 210 6.99 -3.61 -5.35
C TRP A 210 6.53 -3.28 -6.77
N ALA A 211 5.28 -2.83 -6.92
CA ALA A 211 4.73 -2.48 -8.21
C ALA A 211 5.45 -1.28 -8.83
N SER A 212 5.73 -0.24 -8.03
CA SER A 212 6.51 0.93 -8.42
C SER A 212 7.93 0.58 -8.84
N ALA A 213 8.63 -0.28 -8.08
CA ALA A 213 9.96 -0.76 -8.44
C ALA A 213 9.95 -1.55 -9.77
N GLY A 214 8.88 -2.32 -10.02
CA GLY A 214 8.67 -3.02 -11.28
C GLY A 214 8.40 -2.10 -12.48
N LEU A 215 7.84 -0.91 -12.24
CA LEU A 215 7.55 0.11 -13.25
C LEU A 215 8.77 1.01 -13.54
N ALA A 216 9.66 1.21 -12.57
CA ALA A 216 10.81 2.12 -12.66
C ALA A 216 11.93 1.67 -13.64
N GLY A 217 11.88 0.44 -14.13
CA GLY A 217 12.77 -0.04 -15.20
C GLY A 217 14.26 0.04 -14.84
N ARG A 218 15.00 0.93 -15.52
CA ARG A 218 16.45 1.12 -15.31
C ARG A 218 16.78 1.93 -14.05
N ARG A 219 15.87 2.79 -13.59
CA ARG A 219 16.03 3.68 -12.44
C ARG A 219 15.28 3.14 -11.23
N VAL A 220 15.53 1.88 -10.87
CA VAL A 220 14.78 1.17 -9.82
C VAL A 220 14.75 1.96 -8.51
N TRP A 221 15.83 2.69 -8.20
CA TRP A 221 15.95 3.54 -7.01
C TRP A 221 14.95 4.70 -6.94
N ASP A 222 14.32 5.11 -8.04
CA ASP A 222 13.23 6.10 -8.01
C ASP A 222 12.05 5.59 -7.15
N ALA A 223 11.85 4.27 -7.05
CA ALA A 223 10.83 3.69 -6.18
C ALA A 223 11.16 3.82 -4.67
N ALA A 224 12.39 4.14 -4.30
CA ALA A 224 12.74 4.45 -2.91
C ALA A 224 12.06 5.74 -2.43
N LEU A 225 11.83 6.71 -3.34
CA LEU A 225 11.07 7.93 -3.01
C LEU A 225 9.62 7.62 -2.63
N VAL A 226 9.03 6.60 -3.26
CA VAL A 226 7.71 6.10 -2.87
C VAL A 226 7.80 5.48 -1.48
N ALA A 227 8.74 4.56 -1.26
CA ALA A 227 8.90 3.87 0.03
C ALA A 227 9.18 4.83 1.21
N ALA A 228 9.95 5.89 0.98
CA ALA A 228 10.37 6.89 1.96
C ALA A 228 9.52 8.18 1.94
N SER A 229 8.30 8.13 1.43
CA SER A 229 7.45 9.32 1.36
C SER A 229 7.08 9.84 2.76
N PRO A 230 7.34 11.11 3.11
CA PRO A 230 6.97 11.66 4.42
C PRO A 230 5.46 11.63 4.68
N VAL A 231 4.65 11.75 3.62
CA VAL A 231 3.18 11.67 3.69
C VAL A 231 2.74 10.32 4.27
N LEU A 232 3.53 9.26 4.08
CA LEU A 232 3.25 7.94 4.61
C LEU A 232 3.11 7.96 6.14
N ILE A 233 3.99 8.69 6.83
CA ILE A 233 4.04 8.73 8.30
C ILE A 233 2.71 9.21 8.88
N PHE A 234 2.04 10.13 8.20
CA PHE A 234 0.80 10.73 8.71
C PHE A 234 -0.45 10.07 8.16
N GLN A 235 -0.44 9.61 6.91
CA GLN A 235 -1.66 9.25 6.18
C GLN A 235 -1.91 7.74 6.09
N ILE A 236 -0.88 6.89 6.18
CA ILE A 236 -1.00 5.47 5.80
C ILE A 236 -1.98 4.67 6.66
N PHE A 237 -2.13 5.06 7.93
CA PHE A 237 -3.08 4.45 8.87
C PHE A 237 -4.22 5.40 9.25
N THR A 238 -4.39 6.51 8.54
CA THR A 238 -5.55 7.39 8.76
C THR A 238 -6.79 6.83 8.10
N ASN A 239 -6.66 6.23 6.92
CA ASN A 239 -7.74 5.59 6.18
C ASN A 239 -7.25 4.31 5.48
N PHE A 240 -8.12 3.58 4.81
CA PHE A 240 -7.87 2.30 4.14
C PHE A 240 -7.28 2.42 2.72
N ASP A 241 -6.77 3.59 2.37
CA ASP A 241 -6.36 3.94 0.99
C ASP A 241 -5.20 3.11 0.46
N ALA A 242 -4.38 2.55 1.35
CA ALA A 242 -3.26 1.69 0.96
C ALA A 242 -3.71 0.46 0.15
N LEU A 243 -4.93 -0.05 0.40
CA LEU A 243 -5.51 -1.15 -0.40
C LEU A 243 -5.69 -0.71 -1.86
N ALA A 244 -6.33 0.45 -2.05
CA ALA A 244 -6.58 1.00 -3.37
C ALA A 244 -5.27 1.38 -4.08
N THR A 245 -4.27 1.91 -3.38
CA THR A 245 -2.95 2.22 -4.00
C THR A 245 -2.25 0.94 -4.44
N GLY A 246 -2.30 -0.12 -3.62
CA GLY A 246 -1.74 -1.42 -3.94
C GLY A 246 -2.32 -2.00 -5.23
N PHE A 247 -3.65 -2.05 -5.32
CA PHE A 247 -4.35 -2.51 -6.52
C PHE A 247 -4.08 -1.62 -7.74
N ALA A 248 -4.11 -0.31 -7.58
CA ALA A 248 -3.89 0.63 -8.67
C ALA A 248 -2.48 0.48 -9.27
N MET A 249 -1.44 0.45 -8.43
CA MET A 249 -0.06 0.30 -8.90
C MET A 249 0.21 -1.10 -9.47
N ALA A 250 -0.34 -2.15 -8.86
CA ALA A 250 -0.25 -3.50 -9.42
C ALA A 250 -0.96 -3.61 -10.78
N GLY A 251 -2.09 -2.91 -10.96
CA GLY A 251 -2.80 -2.81 -12.22
C GLY A 251 -1.97 -2.12 -13.31
N LEU A 252 -1.31 -1.00 -12.98
CA LEU A 252 -0.37 -0.33 -13.88
C LEU A 252 0.81 -1.23 -14.24
N LEU A 253 1.37 -1.96 -13.27
CA LEU A 253 2.46 -2.91 -13.53
C LEU A 253 2.00 -4.05 -14.45
N ALA A 254 0.80 -4.59 -14.24
CA ALA A 254 0.22 -5.62 -15.11
C ALA A 254 0.02 -5.10 -16.54
N TRP A 255 -0.42 -3.86 -16.69
CA TRP A 255 -0.54 -3.19 -17.98
C TRP A 255 0.82 -3.03 -18.68
N ALA A 256 1.82 -2.52 -17.95
CA ALA A 256 3.18 -2.37 -18.46
C ALA A 256 3.78 -3.71 -18.92
N ARG A 257 3.41 -4.82 -18.26
CA ARG A 257 3.79 -6.19 -18.62
C ARG A 257 2.92 -6.84 -19.69
N ARG A 258 2.10 -6.05 -20.42
CA ARG A 258 1.21 -6.50 -21.50
C ARG A 258 0.17 -7.54 -21.05
N ARG A 259 -0.31 -7.47 -19.80
CA ARG A 259 -1.39 -8.32 -19.26
C ARG A 259 -2.67 -7.49 -19.01
N PRO A 260 -3.42 -7.11 -20.06
CA PRO A 260 -4.54 -6.17 -19.95
C PRO A 260 -5.71 -6.69 -19.11
N MET A 261 -6.01 -7.99 -19.15
CA MET A 261 -7.06 -8.58 -18.31
C MET A 261 -6.74 -8.44 -16.82
N LEU A 262 -5.51 -8.79 -16.42
CA LEU A 262 -5.06 -8.63 -15.04
C LEU A 262 -5.05 -7.15 -14.62
N ALA A 263 -4.65 -6.25 -15.51
CA ALA A 263 -4.70 -4.81 -15.26
C ALA A 263 -6.13 -4.33 -14.99
N GLY A 264 -7.10 -4.72 -15.83
CA GLY A 264 -8.51 -4.39 -15.66
C GLY A 264 -9.09 -4.94 -14.35
N VAL A 265 -8.80 -6.20 -14.02
CA VAL A 265 -9.24 -6.81 -12.75
C VAL A 265 -8.66 -6.08 -11.54
N LEU A 266 -7.35 -5.80 -11.54
CA LEU A 266 -6.71 -5.09 -10.43
C LEU A 266 -7.21 -3.65 -10.29
N ILE A 267 -7.40 -2.92 -11.39
CA ILE A 267 -7.98 -1.57 -11.34
C ILE A 267 -9.45 -1.62 -10.86
N GLY A 268 -10.22 -2.62 -11.29
CA GLY A 268 -11.60 -2.83 -10.81
C GLY A 268 -11.68 -3.18 -9.33
N LEU A 269 -10.77 -4.03 -8.83
CA LEU A 269 -10.63 -4.29 -7.39
C LEU A 269 -10.21 -3.02 -6.63
N GLY A 270 -9.33 -2.21 -7.23
CA GLY A 270 -8.99 -0.88 -6.73
C GLY A 270 -10.23 0.01 -6.61
N ALA A 271 -11.07 0.05 -7.66
CA ALA A 271 -12.35 0.79 -7.68
C ALA A 271 -13.31 0.32 -6.58
N ALA A 272 -13.35 -1.00 -6.34
CA ALA A 272 -14.13 -1.61 -5.27
C ALA A 272 -13.56 -1.34 -3.87
N ALA A 273 -12.32 -0.82 -3.75
CA ALA A 273 -11.72 -0.36 -2.51
C ALA A 273 -11.85 1.17 -2.31
N LYS A 274 -11.61 1.96 -3.37
CA LYS A 274 -11.80 3.41 -3.42
C LYS A 274 -12.00 3.86 -4.86
N LEU A 275 -12.65 4.99 -5.11
CA LEU A 275 -13.02 5.38 -6.48
C LEU A 275 -11.83 5.80 -7.36
N TYR A 276 -10.78 6.39 -6.77
CA TYR A 276 -9.71 7.06 -7.54
C TYR A 276 -8.90 6.16 -8.49
N PRO A 277 -8.70 4.83 -8.29
CA PRO A 277 -8.01 3.98 -9.26
C PRO A 277 -8.66 3.96 -10.65
N LEU A 278 -9.98 4.21 -10.74
CA LEU A 278 -10.66 4.34 -12.04
C LEU A 278 -10.14 5.52 -12.86
N LEU A 279 -9.62 6.57 -12.22
CA LEU A 279 -9.06 7.72 -12.91
C LEU A 279 -7.86 7.33 -13.78
N PHE A 280 -7.18 6.21 -13.50
CA PHE A 280 -6.06 5.73 -14.31
C PHE A 280 -6.51 5.23 -15.70
N LEU A 281 -7.77 4.84 -15.85
CA LEU A 281 -8.32 4.43 -17.14
C LEU A 281 -8.30 5.58 -18.16
N GLY A 282 -8.44 6.83 -17.72
CA GLY A 282 -8.40 8.01 -18.58
C GLY A 282 -7.05 8.15 -19.31
N PRO A 283 -5.92 8.30 -18.61
CA PRO A 283 -4.59 8.33 -19.22
C PRO A 283 -4.26 7.07 -20.03
N MET A 284 -4.69 5.89 -19.57
CA MET A 284 -4.47 4.64 -20.31
C MET A 284 -5.24 4.60 -21.64
N LEU A 285 -6.48 5.08 -21.66
CA LEU A 285 -7.28 5.20 -22.86
C LEU A 285 -6.65 6.20 -23.83
N LEU A 286 -6.25 7.38 -23.34
CA LEU A 286 -5.57 8.40 -24.14
C LEU A 286 -4.27 7.86 -24.76
N LEU A 287 -3.49 7.09 -24.00
CA LEU A 287 -2.29 6.42 -24.51
C LEU A 287 -2.64 5.36 -25.57
N GLY A 288 -3.72 4.60 -25.38
CA GLY A 288 -4.23 3.64 -26.35
C GLY A 288 -4.67 4.30 -27.67
N ILE A 289 -5.32 5.45 -27.60
CA ILE A 289 -5.69 6.29 -28.76
C ILE A 289 -4.42 6.77 -29.45
N ARG A 290 -3.49 7.40 -28.71
CA ARG A 290 -2.25 7.99 -29.25
C ARG A 290 -1.35 6.97 -29.92
N THR A 291 -1.28 5.74 -29.40
CA THR A 291 -0.44 4.67 -29.96
C THR A 291 -1.10 3.92 -31.12
N GLY A 292 -2.31 4.31 -31.54
CA GLY A 292 -3.04 3.66 -32.64
C GLY A 292 -3.51 2.25 -32.34
N ARG A 293 -3.31 1.73 -31.12
CA ARG A 293 -3.61 0.34 -30.76
C ARG A 293 -5.10 0.03 -30.68
N LEU A 294 -5.94 1.03 -30.42
CA LEU A 294 -7.39 0.85 -30.46
C LEU A 294 -7.91 0.59 -31.88
N ARG A 295 -7.24 1.12 -32.92
CA ARG A 295 -7.57 0.82 -34.32
C ARG A 295 -7.22 -0.62 -34.70
N ALA A 296 -6.20 -1.21 -34.10
CA ALA A 296 -5.85 -2.61 -34.31
C ALA A 296 -6.86 -3.59 -33.68
N TRP A 297 -7.66 -3.14 -32.70
CA TRP A 297 -8.78 -3.93 -32.13
C TRP A 297 -10.10 -3.69 -32.88
N ALA A 298 -10.31 -2.49 -33.43
CA ALA A 298 -11.49 -2.16 -34.24
C ALA A 298 -11.40 -2.63 -35.69
N ALA A 299 -10.19 -2.87 -36.23
CA ALA A 299 -10.02 -3.50 -37.53
C ALA A 299 -10.49 -4.96 -37.43
N PRO A 300 -11.47 -5.39 -38.24
CA PRO A 300 -11.85 -6.80 -38.30
C PRO A 300 -10.58 -7.61 -38.57
N ARG A 301 -10.29 -8.59 -37.71
CA ARG A 301 -9.31 -9.64 -38.04
C ARG A 301 -9.79 -10.30 -39.33
N ARG A 302 -9.31 -9.84 -40.48
CA ARG A 302 -9.36 -10.61 -41.70
C ARG A 302 -8.52 -11.85 -41.42
N ARG A 303 -9.19 -12.98 -41.17
CA ARG A 303 -8.55 -14.29 -41.14
C ARG A 303 -7.85 -14.47 -42.49
N PRO A 304 -6.53 -14.72 -42.54
CA PRO A 304 -5.93 -15.24 -43.75
C PRO A 304 -6.28 -16.73 -43.83
N TRP A 305 -7.06 -17.06 -44.86
CA TRP A 305 -7.39 -18.39 -45.42
C TRP A 305 -7.93 -19.43 -44.44
#